data_AF-F4N9L7-F1
#
_entry.id   AF-F4N9L7-F1
#
_cell.length_a   1.000
_cell.length_b   1.000
_cell.length_c   1.000
_cell.angle_alpha   90.00
_cell.angle_beta   90.00
_cell.angle_gamma   90.00
#
_symmetry.space_group_name_H-M   'P 1'
#
loop_
_entity.id
_entity.type
_entity.pdbx_description
1 polymer ?
#
loop_
_entity_poly.entity_id
_entity_poly.type
_entity_poly.pdbx_seq_one_letter_code
_entity_poly.pdbx_strand_id
1 'polypeptide(L)'
;AMTALLKDALAPNLVQTLEHNPALIHGGPFANIAHSCNSVIATRTALKLGDYVVTEAGFGADLGAEKFFDIKCRISGLRPACAVVVATVRAIKMHGGAAKDALKSENLEAVRAGFANLRRHTGNLAKFGVPVVASVNRFGGDTKAELDLLTGLCADAGVEAVIAEHWAHGGIGAANLGEAVLATIERKPAAFRTLYPDAMPLREKIRTIACDIYGAADIAIDGRAAERLSEFEKAGFGNLPV
;
A
#
# COMPACT_ATOMS: atom_id res chain seq x y z
N ALA A 1 17.87 -22.61 -20.95
CA ALA A 1 17.66 -21.52 -21.92
C ALA A 1 17.09 -20.26 -21.27
N MET A 2 15.84 -20.26 -20.76
CA MET A 2 15.22 -19.06 -20.14
C MET A 2 16.06 -18.44 -19.00
N THR A 3 16.52 -19.26 -18.05
CA THR A 3 17.37 -18.77 -16.94
C THR A 3 18.67 -18.13 -17.43
N ALA A 4 19.28 -18.66 -18.49
CA ALA A 4 20.51 -18.10 -19.05
C ALA A 4 20.28 -16.70 -19.65
N LEU A 5 19.13 -16.49 -20.31
CA LEU A 5 18.73 -15.17 -20.82
C LEU A 5 18.44 -14.18 -19.69
N LEU A 6 17.97 -14.66 -18.54
CA LEU A 6 17.64 -13.83 -17.38
C LEU A 6 18.80 -13.64 -16.39
N LYS A 7 19.98 -14.24 -16.66
CA LYS A 7 21.12 -14.23 -15.73
C LYS A 7 21.48 -12.82 -15.27
N ASP A 8 21.72 -11.92 -16.22
CA ASP A 8 22.15 -10.55 -15.91
C ASP A 8 20.96 -9.69 -15.49
N ALA A 9 19.79 -9.91 -16.11
CA ALA A 9 18.55 -9.22 -15.78
C ALA A 9 18.02 -9.50 -14.37
N LEU A 10 18.53 -10.52 -13.67
CA LEU A 10 18.15 -10.83 -12.30
C LEU A 10 18.89 -9.95 -11.27
N ALA A 11 19.96 -9.27 -11.67
CA ALA A 11 20.73 -8.38 -10.80
C ALA A 11 20.01 -7.03 -10.58
N PRO A 12 19.78 -6.58 -9.32
CA PRO A 12 19.20 -5.27 -9.05
C PRO A 12 20.02 -4.12 -9.61
N ASN A 13 19.36 -3.14 -10.24
CA ASN A 13 20.04 -1.95 -10.78
C ASN A 13 20.17 -0.87 -9.71
N LEU A 14 21.41 -0.53 -9.34
CA LEU A 14 21.71 0.57 -8.44
C LEU A 14 21.69 1.91 -9.19
N VAL A 15 20.90 2.84 -8.66
CA VAL A 15 20.83 4.24 -9.08
C VAL A 15 20.77 5.12 -7.82
N GLN A 16 20.47 6.40 -7.97
CA GLN A 16 20.39 7.35 -6.86
C GLN A 16 19.23 8.34 -7.02
N THR A 17 18.77 8.91 -5.91
CA THR A 17 17.86 10.05 -5.87
C THR A 17 18.58 11.34 -6.31
N LEU A 18 17.84 12.46 -6.45
CA LEU A 18 18.43 13.78 -6.68
C LEU A 18 19.36 14.24 -5.53
N GLU A 19 19.20 13.66 -4.35
CA GLU A 19 20.00 13.93 -3.15
C GLU A 19 21.04 12.84 -2.88
N HIS A 20 21.37 12.06 -3.91
CA HIS A 20 22.43 11.04 -3.88
C HIS A 20 22.18 9.87 -2.91
N ASN A 21 20.94 9.67 -2.43
CA ASN A 21 20.60 8.46 -1.67
C ASN A 21 20.51 7.26 -2.61
N PRO A 22 21.02 6.08 -2.21
CA PRO A 22 20.97 4.89 -3.04
C PRO A 22 19.54 4.40 -3.26
N ALA A 23 19.22 4.00 -4.50
CA ALA A 23 17.93 3.43 -4.86
C ALA A 23 18.12 2.21 -5.78
N LEU A 24 17.30 1.17 -5.58
CA LEU A 24 17.28 -0.01 -6.43
C LEU A 24 16.02 -0.04 -7.30
N ILE A 25 16.20 -0.03 -8.63
CA ILE A 25 15.10 -0.16 -9.60
C ILE A 25 15.17 -1.55 -10.23
N HIS A 26 14.18 -2.40 -9.95
CA HIS A 26 14.21 -3.79 -10.43
C HIS A 26 12.83 -4.47 -10.46
N GLY A 27 12.43 -4.92 -11.65
CA GLY A 27 11.12 -5.52 -11.91
C GLY A 27 9.98 -4.49 -11.95
N GLY A 28 8.82 -4.91 -12.44
CA GLY A 28 7.62 -4.06 -12.54
C GLY A 28 6.43 -4.80 -13.13
N PRO A 29 5.85 -5.78 -12.42
CA PRO A 29 4.67 -6.49 -12.89
C PRO A 29 3.40 -5.62 -12.73
N PHE A 30 2.34 -5.98 -13.45
CA PHE A 30 1.03 -5.36 -13.30
C PHE A 30 0.43 -5.54 -11.89
N ALA A 31 -0.50 -4.66 -11.52
CA ALA A 31 -1.15 -4.62 -10.20
C ALA A 31 -2.55 -5.23 -10.17
N ASN A 32 -3.11 -5.57 -11.32
CA ASN A 32 -4.40 -6.25 -11.44
C ASN A 32 -4.19 -7.77 -11.54
N ILE A 33 -3.50 -8.25 -12.58
CA ILE A 33 -3.24 -9.67 -12.84
C ILE A 33 -1.97 -10.22 -12.17
N ALA A 34 -1.24 -9.37 -11.44
CA ALA A 34 -0.08 -9.73 -10.63
C ALA A 34 -0.01 -8.82 -9.39
N HIS A 35 1.09 -8.92 -8.62
CA HIS A 35 1.22 -8.31 -7.29
C HIS A 35 1.89 -6.92 -7.27
N SER A 36 2.31 -6.39 -8.43
CA SER A 36 2.93 -5.05 -8.63
C SER A 36 3.86 -4.55 -7.53
N CYS A 37 4.86 -5.38 -7.24
CA CYS A 37 5.97 -4.97 -6.41
C CYS A 37 7.24 -5.02 -7.23
N ASN A 38 8.23 -4.21 -6.83
CA ASN A 38 9.60 -4.47 -7.26
C ASN A 38 10.05 -5.86 -6.75
N SER A 39 11.12 -6.38 -7.35
CA SER A 39 11.57 -7.74 -7.07
C SER A 39 11.90 -8.02 -5.60
N VAL A 40 11.73 -9.27 -5.17
CA VAL A 40 12.18 -9.74 -3.85
C VAL A 40 13.70 -9.60 -3.69
N ILE A 41 14.48 -9.88 -4.74
CA ILE A 41 15.94 -9.79 -4.68
C ILE A 41 16.42 -8.37 -4.39
N ALA A 42 15.83 -7.34 -5.01
CA ALA A 42 16.17 -5.95 -4.71
C ALA A 42 15.81 -5.56 -3.27
N THR A 43 14.59 -5.88 -2.80
CA THR A 43 14.19 -5.57 -1.43
C THR A 43 15.07 -6.29 -0.39
N ARG A 44 15.42 -7.57 -0.61
CA ARG A 44 16.31 -8.31 0.30
C ARG A 44 17.74 -7.78 0.29
N THR A 45 18.28 -7.43 -0.88
CA THR A 45 19.60 -6.80 -0.98
C THR A 45 19.62 -5.48 -0.22
N ALA A 46 18.61 -4.61 -0.42
CA ALA A 46 18.49 -3.35 0.31
C ALA A 46 18.45 -3.57 1.83
N LEU A 47 17.67 -4.55 2.31
CA LEU A 47 17.55 -4.85 3.75
C LEU A 47 18.84 -5.38 4.38
N LYS A 48 19.82 -5.81 3.58
CA LYS A 48 21.14 -6.20 4.06
C LYS A 48 22.15 -5.06 4.03
N LEU A 49 21.86 -3.97 3.32
CA LEU A 49 22.77 -2.86 3.09
C LEU A 49 22.36 -1.56 3.78
N GLY A 50 21.08 -1.40 4.14
CA GLY A 50 20.57 -0.22 4.84
C GLY A 50 19.74 -0.57 6.06
N ASP A 51 19.74 0.31 7.04
CA ASP A 51 18.96 0.16 8.28
C ASP A 51 17.45 0.29 8.03
N TYR A 52 17.08 1.14 7.06
CA TYR A 52 15.70 1.35 6.62
C TYR A 52 15.59 1.18 5.11
N VAL A 53 14.55 0.46 4.68
CA VAL A 53 14.25 0.23 3.27
C VAL A 53 12.83 0.67 3.01
N VAL A 54 12.68 1.70 2.18
CA VAL A 54 11.38 2.14 1.67
C VAL A 54 11.12 1.46 0.33
N THR A 55 9.93 0.88 0.18
CA THR A 55 9.44 0.27 -1.05
C THR A 55 7.96 0.57 -1.19
N GLU A 56 7.43 0.40 -2.39
CA GLU A 56 6.01 0.64 -2.68
C GLU A 56 5.39 -0.55 -3.42
N ALA A 57 4.07 -0.48 -3.58
CA ALA A 57 3.27 -1.37 -4.42
C ALA A 57 2.28 -0.54 -5.25
N GLY A 58 1.96 -0.99 -6.46
CA GLY A 58 1.09 -0.25 -7.38
C GLY A 58 -0.38 -0.19 -6.96
N PHE A 59 -1.11 0.82 -7.45
CA PHE A 59 -2.49 1.16 -7.07
C PHE A 59 -2.64 1.57 -5.59
N GLY A 60 -3.86 1.45 -5.05
CA GLY A 60 -4.17 1.76 -3.65
C GLY A 60 -3.82 0.61 -2.72
N ALA A 61 -3.98 0.85 -1.41
CA ALA A 61 -3.67 -0.13 -0.38
C ALA A 61 -4.63 -1.35 -0.38
N ASP A 62 -5.77 -1.22 -1.06
CA ASP A 62 -6.72 -2.29 -1.30
C ASP A 62 -6.20 -3.35 -2.30
N LEU A 63 -5.33 -2.96 -3.24
CA LEU A 63 -4.74 -3.88 -4.22
C LEU A 63 -3.24 -4.08 -4.00
N GLY A 64 -2.46 -3.00 -4.04
CA GLY A 64 -1.00 -3.07 -3.97
C GLY A 64 -0.51 -3.58 -2.63
N ALA A 65 -0.97 -2.95 -1.55
CA ALA A 65 -0.51 -3.31 -0.20
C ALA A 65 -1.03 -4.69 0.23
N GLU A 66 -2.28 -5.02 -0.08
CA GLU A 66 -2.84 -6.36 0.12
C GLU A 66 -1.95 -7.41 -0.56
N LYS A 67 -1.67 -7.29 -1.86
CA LYS A 67 -0.80 -8.23 -2.58
C LYS A 67 0.66 -8.19 -2.13
N PHE A 68 1.17 -7.03 -1.70
CA PHE A 68 2.49 -6.95 -1.10
C PHE A 68 2.56 -7.81 0.18
N PHE A 69 1.52 -7.79 1.02
CA PHE A 69 1.44 -8.57 2.24
C PHE A 69 1.12 -10.05 1.99
N ASP A 70 0.04 -10.33 1.27
CA ASP A 70 -0.49 -11.69 1.07
C ASP A 70 0.25 -12.50 0.01
N ILE A 71 1.05 -11.86 -0.87
CA ILE A 71 1.85 -12.56 -1.88
C ILE A 71 3.34 -12.35 -1.62
N LYS A 72 3.84 -11.11 -1.73
CA LYS A 72 5.29 -10.85 -1.68
C LYS A 72 5.86 -11.19 -0.30
N CYS A 73 5.31 -10.67 0.78
CA CYS A 73 5.76 -10.96 2.15
C CYS A 73 5.56 -12.43 2.52
N ARG A 74 4.40 -13.01 2.19
CA ARG A 74 4.12 -14.44 2.41
C ARG A 74 5.20 -15.34 1.80
N ILE A 75 5.52 -15.16 0.53
CA ILE A 75 6.50 -16.02 -0.18
C ILE A 75 7.94 -15.73 0.27
N SER A 76 8.27 -14.46 0.52
CA SER A 76 9.64 -14.05 0.79
C SER A 76 10.01 -14.02 2.29
N GLY A 77 9.06 -14.21 3.20
CA GLY A 77 9.28 -14.07 4.65
C GLY A 77 9.59 -12.65 5.11
N LEU A 78 9.36 -11.63 4.27
CA LEU A 78 9.53 -10.22 4.65
C LEU A 78 8.48 -9.80 5.67
N ARG A 79 8.89 -9.03 6.68
CA ARG A 79 8.03 -8.53 7.76
C ARG A 79 8.06 -6.99 7.77
N PRO A 80 7.03 -6.31 7.26
CA PRO A 80 6.98 -4.85 7.21
C PRO A 80 6.92 -4.26 8.62
N ALA A 81 7.74 -3.24 8.90
CA ALA A 81 7.79 -2.58 10.20
C ALA A 81 6.76 -1.45 10.33
N CYS A 82 6.41 -0.78 9.22
CA CYS A 82 5.44 0.29 9.15
C CYS A 82 4.95 0.43 7.70
N ALA A 83 3.75 0.99 7.50
CA ALA A 83 3.23 1.36 6.20
C ALA A 83 2.86 2.85 6.18
N VAL A 84 3.15 3.52 5.05
CA VAL A 84 2.74 4.90 4.80
C VAL A 84 1.61 4.90 3.77
N VAL A 85 0.46 5.47 4.12
CA VAL A 85 -0.65 5.68 3.18
C VAL A 85 -0.62 7.12 2.68
N VAL A 86 -0.35 7.31 1.40
CA VAL A 86 -0.28 8.63 0.78
C VAL A 86 -1.67 9.10 0.36
N ALA A 87 -1.99 10.35 0.66
CA ALA A 87 -3.23 11.02 0.26
C ALA A 87 -2.96 12.48 -0.17
N THR A 88 -3.93 13.08 -0.85
CA THR A 88 -3.93 14.51 -1.20
C THR A 88 -5.31 15.09 -0.91
N VAL A 89 -5.39 16.36 -0.53
CA VAL A 89 -6.69 17.04 -0.29
C VAL A 89 -7.60 16.92 -1.51
N ARG A 90 -7.04 17.11 -2.72
CA ARG A 90 -7.79 16.99 -3.98
C ARG A 90 -8.37 15.60 -4.21
N ALA A 91 -7.59 14.53 -3.99
CA ALA A 91 -8.08 13.16 -4.14
C ALA A 91 -9.16 12.83 -3.09
N ILE A 92 -8.98 13.30 -1.85
CA ILE A 92 -9.99 13.16 -0.81
C ILE A 92 -11.28 13.90 -1.21
N LYS A 93 -11.20 15.14 -1.70
CA LYS A 93 -12.38 15.86 -2.22
C LYS A 93 -13.10 15.10 -3.34
N MET A 94 -12.36 14.48 -4.27
CA MET A 94 -12.96 13.63 -5.32
C MET A 94 -13.73 12.46 -4.73
N HIS A 95 -13.18 11.76 -3.73
CA HIS A 95 -13.89 10.71 -3.01
C HIS A 95 -15.10 11.22 -2.22
N GLY A 96 -15.10 12.50 -1.85
CA GLY A 96 -16.25 13.19 -1.26
C GLY A 96 -17.28 13.68 -2.26
N GLY A 97 -17.12 13.37 -3.55
CA GLY A 97 -18.08 13.73 -4.61
C GLY A 97 -17.79 15.04 -5.35
N ALA A 98 -16.67 15.72 -5.07
CA ALA A 98 -16.30 16.91 -5.81
C ALA A 98 -15.90 16.56 -7.26
N ALA A 99 -16.46 17.31 -8.22
CA ALA A 99 -16.09 17.20 -9.63
C ALA A 99 -14.65 17.67 -9.87
N LYS A 100 -14.02 17.15 -10.93
CA LYS A 100 -12.60 17.37 -11.24
C LYS A 100 -12.22 18.85 -11.42
N ASP A 101 -13.13 19.64 -11.99
CA ASP A 101 -13.00 21.08 -12.23
C ASP A 101 -13.18 21.91 -10.95
N ALA A 102 -13.92 21.41 -9.96
CA ALA A 102 -14.15 22.06 -8.67
C ALA A 102 -13.02 21.87 -7.63
N LEU A 103 -12.00 21.05 -7.93
CA LEU A 103 -10.96 20.68 -6.94
C LEU A 103 -10.03 21.81 -6.52
N LYS A 104 -10.01 22.94 -7.24
CA LYS A 104 -9.18 24.10 -6.93
C LYS A 104 -9.77 25.00 -5.85
N SER A 105 -11.07 24.89 -5.60
CA SER A 105 -11.76 25.66 -4.56
C SER A 105 -11.75 24.89 -3.26
N GLU A 106 -11.70 25.62 -2.14
CA GLU A 106 -11.85 25.03 -0.81
C GLU A 106 -13.20 24.29 -0.69
N ASN A 107 -13.20 23.07 -0.16
CA ASN A 107 -14.41 22.34 0.15
C ASN A 107 -14.23 21.37 1.33
N LEU A 108 -14.46 21.88 2.54
CA LEU A 108 -14.33 21.11 3.78
C LEU A 108 -15.34 19.96 3.90
N GLU A 109 -16.53 20.09 3.34
CA GLU A 109 -17.56 19.04 3.36
C GLU A 109 -17.12 17.84 2.51
N ALA A 110 -16.60 18.10 1.30
CA ALA A 110 -16.05 17.06 0.44
C ALA A 110 -14.82 16.40 1.08
N VAL A 111 -13.96 17.16 1.78
CA VAL A 111 -12.85 16.58 2.54
C VAL A 111 -13.37 15.62 3.62
N ARG A 112 -14.37 16.04 4.40
CA ARG A 112 -14.97 15.23 5.47
C ARG A 112 -15.63 13.97 4.93
N ALA A 113 -16.38 14.07 3.84
CA ALA A 113 -17.04 12.93 3.21
C ALA A 113 -16.02 11.96 2.61
N GLY A 114 -15.03 12.47 1.89
CA GLY A 114 -14.02 11.68 1.20
C GLY A 114 -13.01 10.99 2.12
N PHE A 115 -12.83 11.49 3.34
CA PHE A 115 -11.98 10.87 4.35
C PHE A 115 -12.35 9.40 4.62
N ALA A 116 -13.61 9.00 4.37
CA ALA A 116 -14.04 7.61 4.46
C ALA A 116 -13.15 6.65 3.65
N ASN A 117 -12.61 7.07 2.50
CA ASN A 117 -11.67 6.28 1.71
C ASN A 117 -10.33 6.07 2.43
N LEU A 118 -9.69 7.16 2.88
CA LEU A 118 -8.41 7.09 3.61
C LEU A 118 -8.54 6.27 4.90
N ARG A 119 -9.62 6.50 5.66
CA ARG A 119 -9.94 5.74 6.88
C ARG A 119 -10.05 4.24 6.62
N ARG A 120 -10.63 3.85 5.48
CA ARG A 120 -10.74 2.43 5.11
C ARG A 120 -9.37 1.84 4.77
N HIS A 121 -8.54 2.53 3.99
CA HIS A 121 -7.20 2.04 3.66
C HIS A 121 -6.32 1.90 4.91
N THR A 122 -6.30 2.89 5.81
CA THR A 122 -5.52 2.80 7.05
C THR A 122 -6.04 1.70 7.97
N GLY A 123 -7.36 1.53 8.08
CA GLY A 123 -7.98 0.43 8.82
C GLY A 123 -7.69 -0.96 8.22
N ASN A 124 -7.60 -1.08 6.89
CA ASN A 124 -7.25 -2.33 6.22
C ASN A 124 -5.82 -2.78 6.58
N LEU A 125 -4.85 -1.87 6.56
CA LEU A 125 -3.45 -2.21 6.88
C LEU A 125 -3.28 -2.64 8.35
N ALA A 126 -4.12 -2.10 9.26
CA ALA A 126 -4.15 -2.56 10.64
C ALA A 126 -4.58 -4.03 10.79
N LYS A 127 -5.38 -4.59 9.86
CA LYS A 127 -5.77 -6.01 9.88
C LYS A 127 -4.57 -6.96 9.75
N PHE A 128 -3.54 -6.51 9.04
CA PHE A 128 -2.26 -7.21 8.87
C PHE A 128 -1.31 -7.03 10.06
N GLY A 129 -1.69 -6.25 11.09
CA GLY A 129 -0.83 -5.98 12.24
C GLY A 129 0.35 -5.05 11.92
N VAL A 130 0.27 -4.26 10.85
CA VAL A 130 1.29 -3.28 10.46
C VAL A 130 0.86 -1.88 10.94
N PRO A 131 1.70 -1.14 11.68
CA PRO A 131 1.37 0.21 12.11
C PRO A 131 1.42 1.17 10.92
N VAL A 132 0.53 2.17 10.93
CA VAL A 132 0.27 3.04 9.77
C VAL A 132 0.52 4.51 10.11
N VAL A 133 1.20 5.21 9.21
CA VAL A 133 1.28 6.68 9.16
C VAL A 133 0.62 7.15 7.87
N ALA A 134 -0.18 8.21 7.90
CA ALA A 134 -0.70 8.85 6.71
C ALA A 134 0.24 9.99 6.27
N SER A 135 0.54 10.07 4.97
CA SER A 135 1.27 11.19 4.37
C SER A 135 0.30 12.02 3.52
N VAL A 136 0.13 13.29 3.86
CA VAL A 136 -0.69 14.23 3.08
C VAL A 136 0.23 15.06 2.20
N ASN A 137 0.32 14.70 0.92
CA ASN A 137 1.15 15.45 -0.02
C ASN A 137 0.47 16.79 -0.34
N ARG A 138 1.12 17.89 0.02
CA ARG A 138 0.58 19.25 -0.18
C ARG A 138 0.67 19.67 -1.64
N PHE A 139 -0.41 20.29 -2.13
CA PHE A 139 -0.44 21.01 -3.39
C PHE A 139 -0.64 22.51 -3.13
N GLY A 140 -0.17 23.36 -4.06
CA GLY A 140 -0.25 24.82 -3.91
C GLY A 140 -1.67 25.39 -3.83
N GLY A 141 -2.70 24.63 -4.23
CA GLY A 141 -4.11 25.01 -4.11
C GLY A 141 -4.80 24.52 -2.83
N ASP A 142 -4.12 23.74 -1.99
CA ASP A 142 -4.70 23.22 -0.76
C ASP A 142 -4.72 24.32 0.30
N THR A 143 -5.87 24.55 0.93
CA THR A 143 -5.95 25.56 1.99
C THR A 143 -5.48 24.99 3.32
N LYS A 144 -5.07 25.88 4.23
CA LYS A 144 -4.71 25.47 5.60
C LYS A 144 -5.88 24.77 6.29
N ALA A 145 -7.11 25.25 6.09
CA ALA A 145 -8.30 24.66 6.69
C ALA A 145 -8.55 23.23 6.19
N GLU A 146 -8.34 22.93 4.91
CA GLU A 146 -8.48 21.58 4.37
C GLU A 146 -7.41 20.62 4.92
N LEU A 147 -6.16 21.09 5.02
CA LEU A 147 -5.05 20.32 5.58
C LEU A 147 -5.25 20.04 7.08
N ASP A 148 -5.62 21.07 7.86
CA ASP A 148 -5.92 20.94 9.28
C ASP A 148 -7.10 19.99 9.51
N LEU A 149 -8.15 20.09 8.69
CA LEU A 149 -9.30 19.19 8.79
C LEU A 149 -8.91 17.73 8.50
N LEU A 150 -8.17 17.49 7.41
CA LEU A 150 -7.79 16.13 7.03
C LEU A 150 -6.87 15.48 8.07
N THR A 151 -5.89 16.23 8.58
CA THR A 151 -4.99 15.74 9.64
C THR A 151 -5.74 15.49 10.94
N GLY A 152 -6.67 16.39 11.33
CA GLY A 152 -7.55 16.18 12.48
C GLY A 152 -8.42 14.93 12.37
N LEU A 153 -9.03 14.69 11.20
CA LEU A 153 -9.82 13.48 10.96
C LEU A 153 -8.97 12.19 11.07
N CYS A 154 -7.71 12.22 10.64
CA CYS A 154 -6.79 11.11 10.82
C CYS A 154 -6.50 10.86 12.31
N ALA A 155 -6.24 11.93 13.07
CA ALA A 155 -5.99 11.86 14.51
C ALA A 155 -7.20 11.28 15.27
N ASP A 156 -8.42 11.73 14.94
CA ASP A 156 -9.66 11.18 15.50
C ASP A 156 -9.85 9.68 15.20
N ALA A 157 -9.30 9.21 14.07
CA ALA A 157 -9.28 7.80 13.68
C ALA A 157 -8.07 7.03 14.26
N GLY A 158 -7.24 7.66 15.10
CA GLY A 158 -6.07 7.03 15.72
C GLY A 158 -4.87 6.85 14.79
N VAL A 159 -4.84 7.56 13.67
CA VAL A 159 -3.76 7.51 12.67
C VAL A 159 -3.01 8.83 12.65
N GLU A 160 -1.69 8.77 12.82
CA GLU A 160 -0.83 9.95 12.69
C GLU A 160 -0.76 10.37 11.22
N ALA A 161 -1.02 11.64 10.93
CA ALA A 161 -0.98 12.20 9.58
C ALA A 161 0.03 13.35 9.51
N VAL A 162 0.96 13.25 8.56
CA VAL A 162 2.02 14.23 8.36
C VAL A 162 1.86 14.90 7.00
N ILE A 163 1.89 16.22 6.97
CA ILE A 163 1.91 16.98 5.72
C ILE A 163 3.32 16.87 5.13
N ALA A 164 3.41 16.50 3.86
CA ALA A 164 4.66 16.32 3.15
C ALA A 164 4.75 17.26 1.94
N GLU A 165 5.89 17.93 1.82
CA GLU A 165 6.18 18.96 0.80
C GLU A 165 7.45 18.61 -0.01
N HIS A 166 7.85 17.33 0.00
CA HIS A 166 9.08 16.86 -0.66
C HIS A 166 9.12 17.09 -2.17
N TRP A 167 7.97 17.25 -2.83
CA TRP A 167 7.94 17.65 -4.24
C TRP A 167 8.53 19.07 -4.44
N ALA A 168 8.26 20.00 -3.53
CA ALA A 168 8.74 21.38 -3.60
C ALA A 168 10.08 21.59 -2.89
N HIS A 169 10.36 20.79 -1.86
CA HIS A 169 11.46 21.02 -0.92
C HIS A 169 12.42 19.84 -0.78
N GLY A 170 12.32 18.78 -1.59
CA GLY A 170 13.19 17.62 -1.50
C GLY A 170 13.07 16.89 -0.15
N GLY A 171 14.14 16.27 0.32
CA GLY A 171 14.17 15.47 1.54
C GLY A 171 13.73 16.24 2.79
N ILE A 172 14.08 17.52 2.91
CA ILE A 172 13.65 18.33 4.08
C ILE A 172 12.13 18.48 4.14
N GLY A 173 11.44 18.51 2.99
CA GLY A 173 9.98 18.53 2.91
C GLY A 173 9.29 17.22 3.34
N ALA A 174 10.04 16.15 3.59
CA ALA A 174 9.53 14.89 4.15
C ALA A 174 10.25 14.47 5.44
N ALA A 175 11.09 15.33 6.04
CA ALA A 175 11.82 15.00 7.26
C ALA A 175 10.88 14.60 8.42
N ASN A 176 9.82 15.39 8.64
CA ASN A 176 8.80 15.09 9.65
C ASN A 176 8.07 13.76 9.39
N LEU A 177 7.87 13.38 8.12
CA LEU A 177 7.29 12.08 7.78
C LEU A 177 8.26 10.95 8.15
N GLY A 178 9.55 11.13 7.85
CA GLY A 178 10.60 10.20 8.27
C GLY A 178 10.63 10.02 9.79
N GLU A 179 10.62 11.12 10.55
CA GLU A 179 10.58 11.09 12.02
C GLU A 179 9.33 10.38 12.56
N ALA A 180 8.15 10.66 12.01
CA ALA A 180 6.91 9.99 12.41
C ALA A 180 6.93 8.48 12.12
N VAL A 181 7.51 8.08 10.99
CA VAL A 181 7.71 6.65 10.64
C VAL A 181 8.65 5.98 11.65
N LEU A 182 9.79 6.61 11.96
CA LEU A 182 10.75 6.08 12.95
C LEU A 182 10.11 5.95 14.33
N ALA A 183 9.45 7.01 14.81
CA ALA A 183 8.75 7.00 16.09
C ALA A 183 7.62 5.94 16.14
N THR A 184 6.94 5.71 15.02
CA THR A 184 5.91 4.68 14.91
C THR A 184 6.51 3.28 15.00
N ILE A 185 7.62 3.02 14.31
CA ILE A 185 8.33 1.74 14.36
C ILE A 185 8.79 1.43 15.79
N GLU A 186 9.34 2.42 16.49
CA GLU A 186 9.83 2.26 17.87
C GLU A 186 8.70 2.02 18.88
N ARG A 187 7.61 2.80 18.79
CA ARG A 187 6.52 2.78 19.78
C ARG A 187 5.48 1.69 19.54
N LYS A 188 5.31 1.25 18.29
CA LYS A 188 4.27 0.30 17.88
C LYS A 188 4.88 -0.81 17.03
N PRO A 189 5.61 -1.77 17.63
CA PRO A 189 6.20 -2.88 16.88
C PRO A 189 5.15 -3.63 16.05
N ALA A 190 5.46 -3.88 14.78
CA ALA A 190 4.56 -4.59 13.88
C ALA A 190 4.38 -6.06 14.30
N ALA A 191 3.14 -6.52 14.34
CA ALA A 191 2.76 -7.91 14.57
C ALA A 191 2.28 -8.52 13.24
N PHE A 192 3.13 -8.42 12.20
CA PHE A 192 2.75 -8.77 10.82
C PHE A 192 2.20 -10.19 10.71
N ARG A 193 1.03 -10.28 10.09
CA ARG A 193 0.36 -11.52 9.67
C ARG A 193 -0.31 -11.31 8.32
N THR A 194 -0.46 -12.40 7.57
CA THR A 194 -1.27 -12.42 6.35
C THR A 194 -2.77 -12.39 6.67
N LEU A 195 -3.60 -12.00 5.71
CA LEU A 195 -5.05 -11.84 5.92
C LEU A 195 -5.75 -13.20 6.12
N TYR A 196 -5.27 -14.22 5.41
CA TYR A 196 -5.80 -15.59 5.46
C TYR A 196 -4.69 -16.66 5.49
N PRO A 197 -4.94 -17.88 6.01
CA PRO A 197 -4.00 -18.99 5.98
C PRO A 197 -3.94 -19.67 4.60
N ASP A 198 -2.82 -20.33 4.30
CA ASP A 198 -2.62 -21.03 3.01
C ASP A 198 -3.67 -22.12 2.75
N ALA A 199 -4.06 -22.85 3.79
CA ALA A 199 -5.01 -23.96 3.69
C ALA A 199 -6.48 -23.52 3.48
N MET A 200 -6.78 -22.22 3.47
CA MET A 200 -8.13 -21.72 3.19
C MET A 200 -8.51 -22.03 1.73
N PRO A 201 -9.72 -22.54 1.45
CA PRO A 201 -10.18 -22.77 0.08
C PRO A 201 -10.12 -21.50 -0.77
N LEU A 202 -9.84 -21.63 -2.07
CA LEU A 202 -9.61 -20.47 -2.96
C LEU A 202 -10.82 -19.53 -3.00
N ARG A 203 -12.03 -20.09 -3.01
CA ARG A 203 -13.28 -19.33 -2.91
C ARG A 203 -13.32 -18.47 -1.65
N GLU A 204 -12.93 -19.04 -0.51
CA GLU A 204 -12.97 -18.33 0.77
C GLU A 204 -11.88 -17.27 0.85
N LYS A 205 -10.70 -17.50 0.27
CA LYS A 205 -9.66 -16.45 0.14
C LYS A 205 -10.18 -15.23 -0.63
N ILE A 206 -10.84 -15.45 -1.78
CA ILE A 206 -11.47 -14.38 -2.57
C ILE A 206 -12.53 -13.65 -1.74
N ARG A 207 -13.38 -14.39 -1.02
CA ARG A 207 -14.42 -13.84 -0.15
C ARG A 207 -13.82 -12.99 0.95
N THR A 208 -12.78 -13.48 1.62
CA THR A 208 -12.07 -12.76 2.69
C THR A 208 -11.52 -11.44 2.19
N ILE A 209 -10.80 -11.41 1.06
CA ILE A 209 -10.30 -10.15 0.49
C ILE A 209 -11.47 -9.19 0.19
N ALA A 210 -12.53 -9.68 -0.47
CA ALA A 210 -13.66 -8.86 -0.84
C ALA A 210 -14.41 -8.25 0.36
N CYS A 211 -14.69 -9.06 1.38
CA CYS A 211 -15.41 -8.61 2.57
C CYS A 211 -14.53 -7.75 3.48
N ASP A 212 -13.30 -8.16 3.73
CA ASP A 212 -12.44 -7.49 4.70
C ASP A 212 -11.76 -6.26 4.12
N ILE A 213 -11.22 -6.33 2.90
CA ILE A 213 -10.48 -5.21 2.31
C ILE A 213 -11.45 -4.27 1.59
N TYR A 214 -12.28 -4.79 0.69
CA TYR A 214 -13.16 -3.94 -0.12
C TYR A 214 -14.44 -3.53 0.62
N GLY A 215 -14.91 -4.33 1.59
CA GLY A 215 -16.17 -4.09 2.29
C GLY A 215 -17.40 -4.59 1.53
N ALA A 216 -17.21 -5.56 0.64
CA ALA A 216 -18.33 -6.24 -0.01
C ALA A 216 -19.17 -7.01 1.03
N ALA A 217 -20.49 -7.07 0.84
CA ALA A 217 -21.35 -7.88 1.69
C ALA A 217 -21.08 -9.38 1.50
N ASP A 218 -20.86 -9.80 0.24
CA ASP A 218 -20.50 -11.14 -0.16
C ASP A 218 -19.91 -11.12 -1.59
N ILE A 219 -19.48 -12.27 -2.09
CA ILE A 219 -19.08 -12.53 -3.47
C ILE A 219 -20.12 -13.38 -4.19
N ALA A 220 -20.27 -13.13 -5.49
CA ALA A 220 -20.94 -14.04 -6.41
C ALA A 220 -19.88 -14.63 -7.35
N ILE A 221 -19.87 -15.96 -7.48
CA ILE A 221 -18.94 -16.66 -8.37
C ILE A 221 -19.77 -17.26 -9.51
N ASP A 222 -19.46 -16.85 -10.74
CA ASP A 222 -20.04 -17.43 -11.95
C ASP A 222 -19.72 -18.93 -12.07
N GLY A 223 -20.62 -19.70 -12.72
CA GLY A 223 -20.47 -21.15 -12.87
C GLY A 223 -19.12 -21.57 -13.46
N ARG A 224 -18.62 -20.86 -14.49
CA ARG A 224 -17.32 -21.16 -15.10
C ARG A 224 -16.16 -20.90 -14.15
N ALA A 225 -16.25 -19.85 -13.34
CA ALA A 225 -15.24 -19.54 -12.34
C ALA A 225 -15.22 -20.57 -11.21
N ALA A 226 -16.40 -21.02 -10.75
CA ALA A 226 -16.52 -22.06 -9.73
C ALA A 226 -15.91 -23.40 -10.18
N GLU A 227 -16.22 -23.82 -11.42
CA GLU A 227 -15.61 -25.01 -12.03
C GLU A 227 -14.09 -24.90 -12.08
N ARG A 228 -13.56 -23.75 -12.54
CA ARG A 228 -12.12 -23.54 -12.62
C ARG A 228 -11.43 -23.54 -11.25
N LEU A 229 -12.03 -22.94 -10.23
CA LEU A 229 -11.50 -22.99 -8.86
C LEU A 229 -11.44 -24.44 -8.35
N SER A 230 -12.48 -25.24 -8.62
CA SER A 230 -12.49 -26.67 -8.26
C SER A 230 -11.39 -27.46 -8.97
N GLU A 231 -11.15 -27.19 -10.25
CA GLU A 231 -10.05 -27.80 -11.01
C GLU A 231 -8.68 -27.46 -10.40
N PHE A 232 -8.46 -26.19 -10.05
CA PHE A 232 -7.20 -25.76 -9.43
C PHE A 232 -6.95 -26.43 -8.07
N GLU A 233 -7.98 -26.53 -7.22
CA GLU A 233 -7.86 -27.22 -5.94
C GLU A 233 -7.54 -28.71 -6.12
N LYS A 234 -8.25 -29.40 -7.03
CA LYS A 234 -7.99 -30.82 -7.37
C LYS A 234 -6.59 -31.04 -7.95
N ALA A 235 -6.05 -30.07 -8.67
CA ALA A 235 -4.70 -30.10 -9.22
C ALA A 235 -3.61 -29.74 -8.19
N GLY A 236 -3.96 -29.46 -6.94
CA GLY A 236 -3.01 -29.16 -5.86
C GLY A 236 -2.64 -27.68 -5.73
N PHE A 237 -3.30 -26.78 -6.46
CA PHE A 237 -3.07 -25.33 -6.39
C PHE A 237 -3.90 -24.61 -5.32
N GLY A 238 -4.69 -25.34 -4.52
CA GLY A 238 -5.58 -24.75 -3.50
C GLY A 238 -4.87 -23.95 -2.42
N ASN A 239 -3.58 -24.23 -2.16
CA ASN A 239 -2.79 -23.54 -1.15
C ASN A 239 -2.13 -22.25 -1.64
N LEU A 240 -2.25 -21.90 -2.93
CA LEU A 240 -1.69 -20.66 -3.47
C LEU A 240 -2.44 -19.42 -2.93
N PRO A 241 -1.77 -18.27 -2.81
CA PRO A 241 -2.44 -17.01 -2.54
C PRO A 241 -3.30 -16.57 -3.73
N VAL A 242 -4.30 -15.74 -3.44
CA VAL A 242 -5.19 -15.07 -4.40
C VAL A 242 -4.79 -13.60 -4.49
#